data_AF-W9WSR7-F1
#
_entry.id   AF-W9WSR7-F1
#
_cell.length_a   1.000
_cell.length_b   1.000
_cell.length_c   1.000
_cell.angle_alpha   90.00
_cell.angle_beta   90.00
_cell.angle_gamma   90.00
#
_symmetry.space_group_name_H-M   'P 1'
#
loop_
_entity.id
_entity.type
_entity.pdbx_description
1 polymer ?
#
loop_
_entity_poly.entity_id
_entity_poly.type
_entity_poly.pdbx_seq_one_letter_code
_entity_poly.pdbx_strand_id
1 'polypeptide(L)'
;MPSTSWVNLPTQWRLQDVQAALNVIITSLSVLGIFACARFCWQSAIPGMARHRSIPISDLITVNTFGEAIDIIWLLKTRIFQRRHLKILVQSCLAIILSVVGLVSGPIARYSTSTSHRVLPQNISGTIAMRHYVAILNAPVLWNETFTSLDQADFPHDQLLDYLPDPTIPWTYDRREWNSTWSLDCKSTERTAITLEDTGNCDYILDELPGLQKVISPSKYDVSNFSTWWGGEQNNGINQDVLLAMGAAKVTDYDEVLNINLEMAIDLAAVYLHNLSIQEDPDSYCYFGKGPVESASYTKIECIVRRNTLDPSLNYIAYPDCSKAWQVAQALVQYYYARFVGESIATGNITTITPRDLMRFYQVWVSTKDTQDRYSVTRTLSVRVPVVQLSTAFLAISILVFVLIILGLISYISAYIRSRRTFEETPQSKLEWMLRGVRPTERNSSLHSSPDIEFSFSPIKRPTTSQIRAVTSFIQEKGDIRRSEFENARYSDSFNAFDMSPTPVPYTPAPTQWQLPPLPFPQIPRKPISSVYTSASEIETWSTGDEGERLVSRAP
;
A
#
# COMPACT_ATOMS: atom_id res chain seq x y z
N MET A 1 -6.66 -23.42 -15.84
CA MET A 1 -6.64 -21.94 -15.83
C MET A 1 -5.21 -21.51 -16.07
N PRO A 2 -4.89 -20.76 -17.14
CA PRO A 2 -3.53 -20.31 -17.35
C PRO A 2 -3.16 -19.36 -16.21
N SER A 3 -2.15 -19.74 -15.43
CA SER A 3 -1.53 -18.89 -14.42
C SER A 3 -1.06 -17.61 -15.12
N THR A 4 -1.78 -16.51 -14.94
CA THR A 4 -1.35 -15.19 -15.38
C THR A 4 -0.02 -14.90 -14.72
N SER A 5 1.06 -15.07 -15.47
CA SER A 5 2.40 -14.78 -15.00
C SER A 5 2.52 -13.26 -14.81
N TRP A 6 3.08 -12.82 -13.70
CA TRP A 6 3.32 -11.42 -13.39
C TRP A 6 4.82 -11.16 -13.41
N VAL A 7 5.24 -10.03 -13.96
CA VAL A 7 6.65 -9.61 -13.97
C VAL A 7 6.87 -8.62 -12.85
N ASN A 8 7.82 -8.92 -11.95
CA ASN A 8 8.22 -8.00 -10.88
C ASN A 8 9.09 -6.89 -11.46
N LEU A 9 8.71 -5.63 -11.25
CA LEU A 9 9.53 -4.46 -11.54
C LEU A 9 10.56 -4.22 -10.43
N PRO A 10 11.63 -3.44 -10.70
CA PRO A 10 12.59 -3.06 -9.67
C PRO A 10 11.91 -2.33 -8.51
N THR A 11 12.39 -2.54 -7.28
CA THR A 11 11.82 -2.04 -6.01
C THR A 11 11.74 -0.51 -5.92
N GLN A 12 12.47 0.22 -6.77
CA GLN A 12 12.50 1.68 -6.79
C GLN A 12 11.22 2.29 -7.39
N TRP A 13 10.44 1.51 -8.14
CA TRP A 13 9.26 1.99 -8.84
C TRP A 13 8.04 1.96 -7.94
N ARG A 14 7.41 3.12 -7.75
CA ARG A 14 6.12 3.20 -7.05
C ARG A 14 4.99 2.82 -8.00
N LEU A 15 3.93 2.22 -7.46
CA LEU A 15 2.75 1.83 -8.24
C LEU A 15 2.17 3.01 -9.03
N GLN A 16 2.08 4.17 -8.39
CA GLN A 16 1.53 5.39 -8.99
C GLN A 16 2.35 5.85 -10.20
N ASP A 17 3.69 5.82 -10.09
CA ASP A 17 4.59 6.23 -11.16
C ASP A 17 4.50 5.27 -12.35
N VAL A 18 4.43 3.96 -12.07
CA VAL A 18 4.25 2.94 -13.11
C VAL A 18 2.90 3.11 -13.81
N GLN A 19 1.82 3.33 -13.06
CA GLN A 19 0.49 3.55 -13.65
C GLN A 19 0.42 4.81 -14.49
N ALA A 20 1.06 5.91 -14.04
CA ALA A 20 1.16 7.14 -14.80
C ALA A 20 1.97 6.95 -16.09
N ALA A 21 3.13 6.30 -16.02
CA ALA A 21 3.96 5.99 -17.17
C ALA A 21 3.23 5.10 -18.18
N LEU A 22 2.52 4.06 -17.71
CA LEU A 22 1.73 3.18 -18.58
C LEU A 22 0.59 3.94 -19.26
N ASN A 23 -0.11 4.83 -18.55
CA ASN A 23 -1.14 5.67 -19.14
C ASN A 23 -0.58 6.50 -20.32
N VAL A 24 0.57 7.16 -20.11
CA VAL A 24 1.26 7.95 -21.15
C VAL A 24 1.69 7.07 -22.34
N ILE A 25 2.19 5.86 -22.08
CA ILE A 25 2.57 4.92 -23.13
C ILE A 25 1.35 4.47 -23.93
N ILE A 26 0.27 4.06 -23.28
CA ILE A 26 -0.97 3.59 -23.94
C ILE A 26 -1.57 4.69 -24.80
N THR A 27 -1.65 5.92 -24.28
CA THR A 27 -2.19 7.07 -25.01
C THR A 27 -1.30 7.44 -26.20
N SER A 28 0.02 7.46 -26.03
CA SER A 28 0.97 7.74 -27.11
C SER A 28 0.92 6.67 -28.22
N LEU A 29 0.86 5.39 -27.86
CA LEU A 29 0.71 4.30 -28.82
C LEU A 29 -0.63 4.38 -29.56
N SER A 30 -1.70 4.78 -28.88
CA SER A 30 -3.01 4.96 -29.50
C SER A 30 -2.98 6.09 -30.54
N VAL A 31 -2.39 7.24 -30.21
CA VAL A 31 -2.22 8.37 -31.13
C VAL A 31 -1.34 7.99 -32.32
N LEU A 32 -0.20 7.34 -32.08
CA LEU A 32 0.70 6.88 -33.14
C LEU A 32 0.03 5.82 -34.04
N GLY A 33 -0.77 4.92 -33.47
CA GLY A 33 -1.52 3.92 -34.21
C GLY A 33 -2.59 4.54 -35.12
N ILE A 34 -3.34 5.53 -34.62
CA ILE A 34 -4.31 6.29 -35.42
C ILE A 34 -3.59 7.00 -36.57
N PHE A 35 -2.48 7.68 -36.28
CA PHE A 35 -1.68 8.38 -37.28
C PHE A 35 -1.13 7.43 -38.37
N ALA A 36 -0.51 6.31 -37.98
CA ALA A 36 0.05 5.34 -38.90
C ALA A 36 -1.04 4.72 -39.80
N CYS A 37 -2.19 4.37 -39.23
CA CYS A 37 -3.32 3.84 -39.99
C CYS A 37 -3.87 4.85 -40.99
N ALA A 38 -4.12 6.09 -40.55
CA ALA A 38 -4.60 7.16 -41.42
C ALA A 38 -3.68 7.40 -42.61
N ARG A 39 -2.36 7.43 -42.35
CA ARG A 39 -1.35 7.59 -43.40
C ARG A 39 -1.26 6.39 -44.33
N PHE A 40 -1.35 5.17 -43.82
CA PHE A 40 -1.35 3.98 -44.66
C PHE A 40 -2.58 3.91 -45.58
N CYS A 41 -3.77 4.21 -45.06
CA CYS A 41 -5.00 4.26 -45.84
C CYS A 41 -4.91 5.30 -46.96
N TRP A 42 -4.40 6.49 -46.64
CA TRP A 42 -4.12 7.55 -47.62
C TRP A 42 -3.19 7.08 -48.74
N GLN A 43 -2.06 6.45 -48.38
CA GLN A 43 -1.10 5.95 -49.36
C GLN A 43 -1.69 4.87 -50.27
N SER A 44 -2.55 4.00 -49.73
CA SER A 44 -3.19 2.93 -50.52
C SER A 44 -4.09 3.46 -51.65
N ALA A 45 -4.54 4.72 -51.56
CA ALA A 45 -5.32 5.36 -52.62
C ALA A 45 -4.44 5.87 -53.78
N ILE A 46 -3.18 6.25 -53.52
CA ILE A 46 -2.28 6.92 -54.49
C ILE A 46 -2.05 6.11 -55.78
N PRO A 47 -1.82 4.79 -55.77
CA PRO A 47 -1.61 4.03 -57.00
C PRO A 47 -2.82 4.01 -57.95
N GLY A 48 -4.04 4.09 -57.40
CA GLY A 48 -5.27 4.22 -58.20
C GLY A 48 -5.41 5.59 -58.85
N MET A 49 -4.89 6.63 -58.19
CA MET A 49 -4.95 8.02 -58.67
C MET A 49 -4.03 8.29 -59.85
N ALA A 50 -2.86 7.63 -59.92
CA ALA A 50 -1.97 7.75 -61.07
C ALA A 50 -2.55 7.15 -62.38
N ARG A 51 -3.61 6.32 -62.29
CA ARG A 51 -4.22 5.64 -63.44
C ARG A 51 -5.58 6.20 -63.88
N HIS A 52 -6.32 6.92 -63.03
CA HIS A 52 -7.69 7.36 -63.34
C HIS A 52 -7.96 8.83 -63.00
N ARG A 53 -8.54 9.58 -63.97
CA ARG A 53 -8.83 11.03 -63.90
C ARG A 53 -10.02 11.41 -63.00
N SER A 54 -10.79 10.43 -62.52
CA SER A 54 -11.96 10.64 -61.64
C SER A 54 -11.91 9.66 -60.48
N ILE A 55 -11.56 10.15 -59.30
CA ILE A 55 -11.47 9.35 -58.07
C ILE A 55 -12.76 9.56 -57.28
N PRO A 56 -13.43 8.49 -56.81
CA PRO A 56 -14.59 8.64 -55.95
C PRO A 56 -14.19 9.28 -54.62
N ILE A 57 -14.99 10.24 -54.16
CA ILE A 57 -14.79 10.99 -52.91
C ILE A 57 -14.55 10.06 -51.71
N SER A 58 -15.12 8.85 -51.73
CA SER A 58 -14.92 7.82 -50.71
C SER A 58 -13.45 7.42 -50.49
N ASP A 59 -12.63 7.44 -51.54
CA ASP A 59 -11.23 7.00 -51.46
C ASP A 59 -10.31 8.12 -50.94
N LEU A 60 -10.84 9.34 -50.77
CA LEU A 60 -10.17 10.52 -50.23
C LEU A 60 -10.53 10.79 -48.77
N ILE A 61 -11.50 10.08 -48.22
CA ILE A 61 -11.93 10.25 -46.83
C ILE A 61 -10.97 9.47 -45.92
N THR A 62 -10.15 10.20 -45.17
CA THR A 62 -9.38 9.67 -44.05
C THR A 62 -10.05 10.05 -42.74
N VAL A 63 -10.17 9.08 -41.85
CA VAL A 63 -10.67 9.22 -40.49
C VAL A 63 -9.49 9.30 -39.53
N ASN A 64 -9.33 10.44 -38.87
CA ASN A 64 -8.20 10.70 -37.97
C ASN A 64 -8.65 10.91 -36.52
N THR A 65 -9.94 11.10 -36.29
CA THR A 65 -10.50 11.37 -34.96
C THR A 65 -11.73 10.51 -34.69
N PHE A 66 -12.06 10.33 -33.42
CA PHE A 66 -13.26 9.65 -32.98
C PHE A 66 -14.54 10.30 -33.53
N GLY A 67 -14.61 11.64 -33.52
CA GLY A 67 -15.75 12.39 -34.05
C GLY A 67 -15.96 12.14 -35.54
N GLU A 68 -14.90 12.23 -36.35
CA GLU A 68 -14.98 11.92 -37.78
C GLU A 68 -15.46 10.49 -38.04
N ALA A 69 -15.04 9.52 -37.21
CA ALA A 69 -15.46 8.13 -37.36
C ALA A 69 -16.97 7.98 -37.17
N ILE A 70 -17.54 8.61 -36.14
CA ILE A 70 -18.98 8.58 -35.85
C ILE A 70 -19.75 9.27 -36.96
N ASP A 71 -19.32 10.46 -37.40
CA ASP A 71 -19.99 11.22 -38.44
C ASP A 71 -20.06 10.42 -39.75
N ILE A 72 -18.98 9.74 -40.12
CA ILE A 72 -18.91 8.92 -41.33
C ILE A 72 -19.79 7.67 -41.22
N ILE A 73 -19.79 7.00 -40.06
CA ILE A 73 -20.67 5.85 -39.81
C ILE A 73 -22.14 6.29 -39.89
N TRP A 74 -22.48 7.43 -39.31
CA TRP A 74 -23.85 7.95 -39.30
C TRP A 74 -24.30 8.44 -40.69
N LEU A 75 -23.38 9.03 -41.46
CA LEU A 75 -23.62 9.47 -42.84
C LEU A 75 -23.83 8.27 -43.79
N LEU A 76 -23.01 7.22 -43.68
CA LEU A 76 -23.06 6.07 -44.58
C LEU A 76 -24.07 4.99 -44.15
N LYS A 77 -24.45 4.93 -42.87
CA LYS A 77 -25.40 3.96 -42.28
C LYS A 77 -25.10 2.52 -42.76
N THR A 78 -26.10 1.82 -43.28
CA THR A 78 -25.97 0.44 -43.80
C THR A 78 -25.12 0.34 -45.07
N ARG A 79 -24.86 1.44 -45.78
CA ARG A 79 -24.02 1.45 -46.99
C ARG A 79 -22.53 1.32 -46.67
N ILE A 80 -22.12 1.51 -45.42
CA ILE A 80 -20.72 1.33 -45.00
C ILE A 80 -20.24 -0.13 -45.13
N PHE A 81 -21.15 -1.10 -45.07
CA PHE A 81 -20.85 -2.53 -45.22
C PHE A 81 -20.64 -2.97 -46.68
N GLN A 82 -20.84 -2.08 -47.65
CA GLN A 82 -20.52 -2.39 -49.05
C GLN A 82 -19.00 -2.56 -49.22
N ARG A 83 -18.58 -3.54 -50.04
CA ARG A 83 -17.14 -3.83 -50.29
C ARG A 83 -16.32 -2.59 -50.66
N ARG A 84 -16.94 -1.60 -51.31
CA ARG A 84 -16.33 -0.32 -51.69
C ARG A 84 -15.92 0.55 -50.49
N HIS A 85 -16.62 0.44 -49.36
CA HIS A 85 -16.41 1.26 -48.16
C HIS A 85 -15.76 0.48 -46.99
N LEU A 86 -15.38 -0.79 -47.21
CA LEU A 86 -14.79 -1.64 -46.18
C LEU A 86 -13.49 -1.05 -45.61
N LYS A 87 -12.67 -0.39 -46.43
CA LYS A 87 -11.45 0.29 -45.96
C LYS A 87 -11.75 1.41 -44.97
N ILE A 88 -12.79 2.21 -45.27
CA ILE A 88 -13.25 3.31 -44.41
C ILE A 88 -13.83 2.75 -43.11
N LEU A 89 -14.55 1.63 -43.18
CA LEU A 89 -15.06 0.92 -42.00
C LEU A 89 -13.92 0.45 -41.09
N VAL A 90 -12.89 -0.19 -41.65
CA VAL A 90 -11.72 -0.66 -40.87
C VAL A 90 -11.00 0.51 -40.22
N GLN A 91 -10.78 1.61 -40.96
CA GLN A 91 -10.15 2.82 -40.42
C GLN A 91 -10.98 3.45 -39.30
N SER A 92 -12.31 3.52 -39.48
CA SER A 92 -13.24 4.06 -38.47
C SER A 92 -13.27 3.20 -37.21
N CYS A 93 -13.36 1.87 -37.36
CA CYS A 93 -13.30 0.93 -36.23
C CYS A 93 -11.99 1.04 -35.47
N LEU A 94 -10.86 1.12 -36.18
CA LEU A 94 -9.54 1.22 -35.56
C LEU A 94 -9.37 2.56 -34.83
N ALA A 95 -9.82 3.67 -35.43
CA ALA A 95 -9.81 4.99 -34.79
C ALA A 95 -10.69 5.01 -33.53
N ILE A 96 -11.87 4.38 -33.57
CA ILE A 96 -12.76 4.24 -32.41
C ILE A 96 -12.10 3.40 -31.31
N ILE A 97 -11.61 2.20 -31.64
CA ILE A 97 -11.00 1.30 -30.67
C ILE A 97 -9.78 1.96 -30.00
N LEU A 98 -8.86 2.54 -30.78
CA LEU A 98 -7.67 3.19 -30.21
C LEU A 98 -8.03 4.45 -29.40
N SER A 99 -9.05 5.21 -29.82
CA SER A 99 -9.51 6.36 -29.03
C SER A 99 -10.15 5.94 -27.70
N VAL A 100 -10.94 4.86 -27.70
CA VAL A 100 -11.51 4.28 -26.48
C VAL A 100 -10.40 3.74 -25.58
N VAL A 101 -9.43 2.99 -26.14
CA VAL A 101 -8.26 2.48 -25.39
C VAL A 101 -7.43 3.63 -24.79
N GLY A 102 -7.26 4.73 -25.53
CA GLY A 102 -6.61 5.94 -25.02
C GLY A 102 -7.39 6.59 -23.89
N LEU A 103 -8.73 6.60 -23.95
CA LEU A 103 -9.60 7.15 -22.90
C LEU A 103 -9.64 6.27 -21.65
N VAL A 104 -9.68 4.95 -21.81
CA VAL A 104 -9.67 3.97 -20.69
C VAL A 104 -8.26 3.52 -20.29
N SER A 105 -7.23 4.23 -20.74
CA SER A 105 -5.82 3.96 -20.46
C SER A 105 -5.50 3.92 -18.96
N GLY A 106 -6.07 4.84 -18.17
CA GLY A 106 -5.94 4.85 -16.71
C GLY A 106 -6.47 3.55 -16.06
N PRO A 107 -7.74 3.17 -16.29
CA PRO A 107 -8.27 1.89 -15.85
C PRO A 107 -7.45 0.68 -16.32
N ILE A 108 -7.01 0.64 -17.58
CA ILE A 108 -6.17 -0.44 -18.10
C ILE A 108 -4.84 -0.50 -17.34
N ALA A 109 -4.16 0.64 -17.13
CA ALA A 109 -2.92 0.72 -16.37
C ALA A 109 -3.10 0.20 -14.94
N ARG A 110 -4.22 0.54 -14.29
CA ARG A 110 -4.58 0.04 -12.96
C ARG A 110 -4.81 -1.47 -12.92
N TYR A 111 -5.53 -2.05 -13.88
CA TYR A 111 -5.77 -3.50 -13.93
C TYR A 111 -4.55 -4.31 -14.40
N SER A 112 -3.67 -3.69 -15.17
CA SER A 112 -2.44 -4.32 -15.66
C SER A 112 -1.32 -4.33 -14.62
N THR A 113 -1.50 -3.61 -13.51
CA THR A 113 -0.53 -3.51 -12.41
C THR A 113 -1.10 -4.05 -11.11
N SER A 114 -0.26 -4.67 -10.28
CA SER A 114 -0.63 -5.12 -8.94
C SER A 114 0.51 -4.82 -7.97
N THR A 115 0.19 -4.61 -6.70
CA THR A 115 1.18 -4.57 -5.63
C THR A 115 1.41 -5.96 -5.10
N SER A 116 2.67 -6.36 -5.03
CA SER A 116 3.11 -7.59 -4.40
C SER A 116 4.28 -7.30 -3.47
N HIS A 117 4.82 -8.32 -2.84
CA HIS A 117 6.02 -8.22 -2.02
C HIS A 117 7.07 -9.20 -2.54
N ARG A 118 8.33 -8.79 -2.41
CA ARG A 118 9.47 -9.67 -2.62
C ARG A 118 10.27 -9.72 -1.33
N VAL A 119 10.59 -10.93 -0.89
CA VAL A 119 11.49 -11.13 0.24
C VAL A 119 12.92 -10.95 -0.26
N LEU A 120 13.63 -9.99 0.33
CA LEU A 120 15.02 -9.70 0.01
C LEU A 120 15.83 -9.60 1.32
N PRO A 121 17.06 -10.12 1.36
CA PRO A 121 17.94 -9.92 2.51
C PRO A 121 18.35 -8.45 2.57
N GLN A 122 18.13 -7.81 3.72
CA GLN A 122 18.49 -6.43 3.98
C GLN A 122 19.15 -6.30 5.35
N ASN A 123 20.14 -5.42 5.44
CA ASN A 123 20.74 -5.03 6.71
C ASN A 123 19.75 -4.14 7.46
N ILE A 124 19.20 -4.66 8.55
CA ILE A 124 18.26 -3.95 9.39
C ILE A 124 18.92 -3.62 10.73
N SER A 125 18.59 -2.46 11.29
CA SER A 125 18.89 -2.12 12.67
C SER A 125 17.86 -2.76 13.60
N GLY A 126 18.32 -3.10 14.79
CA GLY A 126 17.49 -3.67 15.85
C GLY A 126 18.30 -3.70 17.13
N THR A 127 17.67 -4.08 18.22
CA THR A 127 18.25 -4.04 19.56
C THR A 127 18.63 -5.45 20.00
N ILE A 128 19.81 -5.61 20.58
CA ILE A 128 20.25 -6.91 21.10
C ILE A 128 19.76 -7.08 22.55
N ALA A 129 19.41 -8.31 22.92
CA ALA A 129 19.02 -8.66 24.28
C ALA A 129 20.21 -8.55 25.23
N MET A 130 19.97 -8.06 26.44
CA MET A 130 20.95 -7.83 27.49
C MET A 130 20.40 -8.24 28.86
N ARG A 131 21.29 -8.73 29.72
CA ARG A 131 20.96 -9.28 31.05
C ARG A 131 20.73 -8.23 32.15
N HIS A 132 20.59 -6.95 31.82
CA HIS A 132 20.57 -5.87 32.82
C HIS A 132 19.22 -5.70 33.53
N TYR A 133 18.11 -5.97 32.83
CA TYR A 133 16.78 -5.68 33.35
C TYR A 133 16.05 -6.95 33.81
N VAL A 134 15.46 -6.84 34.99
CA VAL A 134 14.67 -7.91 35.63
C VAL A 134 13.20 -7.88 35.28
N ALA A 135 12.65 -6.72 34.90
CA ALA A 135 11.29 -6.59 34.37
C ALA A 135 11.09 -5.30 33.57
N ILE A 136 9.98 -5.27 32.83
CA ILE A 136 9.40 -4.07 32.22
C ILE A 136 7.90 -4.07 32.54
N LEU A 137 7.39 -2.92 32.97
CA LEU A 137 5.98 -2.68 33.29
C LEU A 137 5.54 -1.39 32.58
N ASN A 138 4.22 -1.19 32.45
CA ASN A 138 3.63 0.04 31.88
C ASN A 138 4.13 0.38 30.46
N ALA A 139 4.42 -0.63 29.63
CA ALA A 139 4.89 -0.43 28.25
C ALA A 139 3.92 -0.97 27.17
N PRO A 140 2.60 -0.71 27.26
CA PRO A 140 1.61 -1.36 26.39
C PRO A 140 1.79 -1.02 24.90
N VAL A 141 2.26 0.19 24.57
CA VAL A 141 2.52 0.59 23.18
C VAL A 141 3.66 -0.22 22.59
N LEU A 142 4.78 -0.34 23.32
CA LEU A 142 5.94 -1.11 22.90
C LEU A 142 5.61 -2.60 22.76
N TRP A 143 4.84 -3.14 23.71
CA TRP A 143 4.36 -4.52 23.64
C TRP A 143 3.47 -4.73 22.41
N ASN A 144 2.53 -3.82 22.13
CA ASN A 144 1.64 -3.93 20.98
C ASN A 144 2.39 -3.87 19.64
N GLU A 145 3.35 -2.94 19.51
CA GLU A 145 4.18 -2.82 18.31
C GLU A 145 5.02 -4.07 18.08
N THR A 146 5.61 -4.61 19.15
CA THR A 146 6.44 -5.83 19.07
C THR A 146 5.59 -7.07 18.81
N PHE A 147 4.43 -7.19 19.47
CA PHE A 147 3.46 -8.27 19.23
C PHE A 147 3.04 -8.29 17.76
N THR A 148 2.65 -7.13 17.22
CA THR A 148 2.25 -6.98 15.82
C THR A 148 3.40 -7.31 14.86
N SER A 149 4.61 -6.83 15.16
CA SER A 149 5.80 -7.10 14.34
C SER A 149 6.13 -8.59 14.26
N LEU A 150 6.11 -9.30 15.40
CA LEU A 150 6.38 -10.74 15.45
C LEU A 150 5.32 -11.56 14.71
N ASP A 151 4.05 -11.18 14.81
CA ASP A 151 2.98 -11.86 14.09
C ASP A 151 3.02 -11.59 12.59
N GLN A 152 3.31 -10.37 12.15
CA GLN A 152 3.47 -10.05 10.73
C GLN A 152 4.68 -10.76 10.10
N ALA A 153 5.73 -10.96 10.88
CA ALA A 153 6.93 -11.66 10.47
C ALA A 153 6.77 -13.19 10.47
N ASP A 154 5.63 -13.72 10.93
CA ASP A 154 5.41 -15.16 11.15
C ASP A 154 6.49 -15.79 12.07
N PHE A 155 6.96 -15.04 13.07
CA PHE A 155 7.97 -15.52 14.02
C PHE A 155 7.40 -16.69 14.84
N PRO A 156 8.13 -17.80 15.00
CA PRO A 156 7.60 -18.98 15.68
C PRO A 156 7.41 -18.72 17.17
N HIS A 157 6.55 -19.51 17.81
CA HIS A 157 6.26 -19.34 19.23
C HIS A 157 7.16 -20.20 20.14
N ASP A 158 8.07 -20.98 19.54
CA ASP A 158 8.93 -21.96 20.19
C ASP A 158 10.37 -21.44 20.44
N GLN A 159 10.63 -20.15 20.22
CA GLN A 159 11.95 -19.54 20.33
C GLN A 159 11.90 -18.18 21.04
N LEU A 160 12.92 -17.83 21.82
CA LEU A 160 13.07 -16.46 22.33
C LEU A 160 13.99 -15.63 21.43
N LEU A 161 13.84 -14.30 21.50
CA LEU A 161 14.59 -13.37 20.65
C LEU A 161 15.82 -12.83 21.38
N ASP A 162 17.01 -13.20 20.89
CA ASP A 162 18.27 -12.56 21.31
C ASP A 162 18.48 -11.20 20.62
N TYR A 163 17.68 -10.92 19.60
CA TYR A 163 17.72 -9.70 18.80
C TYR A 163 16.31 -9.32 18.41
N LEU A 164 15.91 -8.09 18.72
CA LEU A 164 14.61 -7.53 18.37
C LEU A 164 14.79 -6.55 17.19
N PRO A 165 14.34 -6.92 15.98
CA PRO A 165 14.30 -6.02 14.82
C PRO A 165 13.50 -4.76 15.11
N ASP A 166 13.82 -3.66 14.44
CA ASP A 166 12.99 -2.46 14.44
C ASP A 166 11.55 -2.83 13.99
N PRO A 167 10.52 -2.57 14.82
CA PRO A 167 9.14 -2.95 14.51
C PRO A 167 8.55 -2.19 13.31
N THR A 168 9.18 -1.10 12.87
CA THR A 168 8.74 -0.34 11.69
C THR A 168 9.13 -1.01 10.36
N ILE A 169 10.04 -1.97 10.38
CA ILE A 169 10.53 -2.67 9.19
C ILE A 169 9.73 -3.98 9.01
N PRO A 170 9.14 -4.25 7.84
CA PRO A 170 8.34 -5.45 7.59
C PRO A 170 9.24 -6.69 7.32
N TRP A 171 9.96 -7.14 8.34
CA TRP A 171 10.81 -8.33 8.25
C TRP A 171 9.97 -9.61 8.25
N THR A 172 10.59 -10.74 7.92
CA THR A 172 9.98 -12.08 7.92
C THR A 172 10.95 -13.07 8.50
N TYR A 173 10.41 -14.03 9.24
CA TYR A 173 11.20 -15.09 9.83
C TYR A 173 11.71 -16.07 8.75
N ASP A 174 13.03 -16.20 8.65
CA ASP A 174 13.71 -17.32 8.01
C ASP A 174 14.57 -18.04 9.04
N ARG A 175 14.25 -19.29 9.35
CA ARG A 175 14.97 -20.12 10.34
C ARG A 175 16.49 -20.12 10.15
N ARG A 176 17.03 -19.89 8.96
CA ARG A 176 18.49 -19.88 8.70
C ARG A 176 19.18 -18.60 9.20
N GLU A 177 18.44 -17.52 9.36
CA GLU A 177 18.93 -16.21 9.82
C GLU A 177 18.86 -16.07 11.34
N TRP A 178 18.12 -16.96 12.00
CA TRP A 178 17.86 -16.94 13.43
C TRP A 178 18.57 -18.09 14.14
N ASN A 179 19.35 -17.75 15.17
CA ASN A 179 20.01 -18.70 16.04
C ASN A 179 19.66 -18.36 17.49
N SER A 180 18.40 -18.60 17.86
CA SER A 180 17.88 -18.33 19.20
C SER A 180 18.56 -19.22 20.24
N THR A 181 19.14 -18.60 21.26
CA THR A 181 19.78 -19.30 22.37
C THR A 181 18.81 -20.08 23.25
N TRP A 182 17.53 -19.71 23.25
CA TRP A 182 16.49 -20.39 24.00
C TRP A 182 15.37 -20.89 23.09
N SER A 183 14.90 -22.10 23.39
CA SER A 183 13.67 -22.69 22.84
C SER A 183 12.60 -22.83 23.91
N LEU A 184 11.34 -22.80 23.49
CA LEU A 184 10.17 -23.06 24.33
C LEU A 184 9.41 -24.27 23.82
N ASP A 185 9.11 -25.19 24.72
CA ASP A 185 8.20 -26.30 24.50
C ASP A 185 7.03 -26.18 25.46
N CYS A 186 5.85 -25.82 24.97
CA CYS A 186 4.72 -25.52 25.83
C CYS A 186 3.49 -26.37 25.57
N LYS A 187 2.81 -26.71 26.67
CA LYS A 187 1.48 -27.30 26.66
C LYS A 187 0.45 -26.20 26.91
N SER A 188 -0.50 -26.07 25.99
CA SER A 188 -1.62 -25.14 26.13
C SER A 188 -2.81 -25.82 26.79
N THR A 189 -3.49 -25.08 27.67
CA THR A 189 -4.82 -25.40 28.17
C THR A 189 -5.78 -24.34 27.66
N GLU A 190 -6.68 -24.75 26.78
CA GLU A 190 -7.78 -23.91 26.29
C GLU A 190 -8.72 -23.50 27.42
N ARG A 191 -9.62 -22.57 27.12
CA ARG A 191 -10.55 -22.01 28.11
C ARG A 191 -11.29 -23.13 28.86
N THR A 192 -10.98 -23.25 30.15
CA THR A 192 -11.51 -24.30 31.03
C THR A 192 -12.24 -23.66 32.20
N ALA A 193 -13.46 -24.10 32.46
CA ALA A 193 -14.25 -23.62 33.59
C ALA A 193 -13.67 -24.14 34.92
N ILE A 194 -13.71 -23.30 35.96
CA ILE A 194 -13.27 -23.64 37.30
C ILE A 194 -14.25 -23.06 38.31
N THR A 195 -14.51 -23.80 39.39
CA THR A 195 -15.28 -23.30 40.53
C THR A 195 -14.32 -22.69 41.53
N LEU A 196 -14.55 -21.44 41.88
CA LEU A 196 -13.77 -20.68 42.85
C LEU A 196 -14.70 -20.13 43.93
N GLU A 197 -14.19 -20.02 45.14
CA GLU A 197 -14.85 -19.43 46.30
C GLU A 197 -13.78 -18.71 47.11
N ASP A 198 -14.07 -17.46 47.47
CA ASP A 198 -13.25 -16.67 48.36
C ASP A 198 -13.53 -17.09 49.82
N THR A 199 -12.49 -17.54 50.50
CA THR A 199 -12.56 -18.04 51.88
C THR A 199 -12.50 -16.92 52.93
N GLY A 200 -12.03 -15.73 52.55
CA GLY A 200 -11.64 -14.63 53.42
C GLY A 200 -10.30 -14.83 54.13
N ASN A 201 -9.48 -15.84 53.74
CA ASN A 201 -8.11 -15.97 54.22
C ASN A 201 -7.14 -15.26 53.26
N CYS A 202 -6.51 -14.19 53.70
CA CYS A 202 -5.87 -13.22 52.79
C CYS A 202 -4.36 -13.14 52.98
N ASP A 203 -3.76 -14.23 53.51
CA ASP A 203 -2.30 -14.38 53.60
C ASP A 203 -1.65 -14.41 52.21
N TYR A 204 -2.26 -15.15 51.28
CA TYR A 204 -1.89 -15.21 49.86
C TYR A 204 -3.14 -15.37 49.00
N ILE A 205 -3.07 -14.96 47.73
CA ILE A 205 -4.15 -15.14 46.75
C ILE A 205 -4.61 -16.60 46.57
N LEU A 206 -3.70 -17.56 46.79
CA LEU A 206 -3.97 -18.99 46.73
C LEU A 206 -4.65 -19.53 48.00
N ASP A 207 -4.66 -18.74 49.08
CA ASP A 207 -5.42 -19.03 50.29
C ASP A 207 -6.78 -18.33 50.25
N GLU A 208 -6.83 -17.13 49.66
CA GLU A 208 -8.06 -16.38 49.41
C GLU A 208 -8.96 -17.16 48.46
N LEU A 209 -8.40 -17.61 47.32
CA LEU A 209 -9.06 -18.43 46.32
C LEU A 209 -8.36 -19.80 46.17
N PRO A 210 -8.59 -20.77 47.07
CA PRO A 210 -7.87 -22.05 47.09
C PRO A 210 -8.06 -22.91 45.83
N GLY A 211 -9.14 -22.70 45.09
CA GLY A 211 -9.34 -23.36 43.80
C GLY A 211 -8.26 -23.00 42.77
N LEU A 212 -7.58 -21.85 42.89
CA LEU A 212 -6.48 -21.43 42.00
C LEU A 212 -5.26 -22.37 42.06
N GLN A 213 -5.11 -23.15 43.12
CA GLN A 213 -4.06 -24.18 43.22
C GLN A 213 -4.20 -25.25 42.12
N LYS A 214 -5.39 -25.42 41.53
CA LYS A 214 -5.61 -26.29 40.36
C LYS A 214 -5.08 -25.69 39.06
N VAL A 215 -4.94 -24.36 38.98
CA VAL A 215 -4.44 -23.65 37.81
C VAL A 215 -2.91 -23.68 37.78
N ILE A 216 -2.28 -23.22 38.86
CA ILE A 216 -0.83 -23.34 39.07
C ILE A 216 -0.59 -24.03 40.40
N SER A 217 0.03 -25.21 40.36
CA SER A 217 0.22 -26.03 41.56
C SER A 217 1.37 -25.50 42.43
N PRO A 218 1.13 -25.20 43.72
CA PRO A 218 2.18 -24.84 44.68
C PRO A 218 3.19 -25.96 44.92
N SER A 219 2.85 -27.22 44.60
CA SER A 219 3.80 -28.33 44.71
C SER A 219 4.88 -28.30 43.62
N LYS A 220 4.63 -27.60 42.51
CA LYS A 220 5.57 -27.49 41.37
C LYS A 220 6.50 -26.29 41.54
N TYR A 221 6.01 -25.21 42.15
CA TYR A 221 6.71 -23.93 42.29
C TYR A 221 6.72 -23.47 43.74
N ASP A 222 7.87 -22.99 44.22
CA ASP A 222 7.93 -22.32 45.52
C ASP A 222 7.07 -21.05 45.50
N VAL A 223 6.38 -20.78 46.61
CA VAL A 223 5.47 -19.63 46.75
C VAL A 223 6.20 -18.30 46.50
N SER A 224 7.51 -18.24 46.77
CA SER A 224 8.34 -17.05 46.49
C SER A 224 8.57 -16.77 45.00
N ASN A 225 8.38 -17.76 44.12
CA ASN A 225 8.58 -17.64 42.68
C ASN A 225 7.24 -17.53 41.92
N PHE A 226 6.19 -17.21 42.65
CA PHE A 226 4.83 -17.11 42.17
C PHE A 226 4.37 -15.65 42.25
N SER A 227 3.63 -15.20 41.24
CA SER A 227 3.04 -13.87 41.22
C SER A 227 1.63 -13.91 40.71
N THR A 228 0.84 -13.02 41.27
CA THR A 228 -0.48 -12.70 40.75
C THR A 228 -0.64 -11.21 40.65
N TRP A 229 -1.41 -10.81 39.65
CA TRP A 229 -1.87 -9.46 39.50
C TRP A 229 -3.28 -9.49 38.94
N TRP A 230 -4.10 -8.53 39.31
CA TRP A 230 -5.46 -8.45 38.80
C TRP A 230 -5.84 -7.03 38.39
N GLY A 231 -6.87 -6.96 37.56
CA GLY A 231 -7.56 -5.73 37.20
C GLY A 231 -8.98 -6.08 36.79
N GLY A 232 -9.93 -5.20 37.07
CA GLY A 232 -11.32 -5.45 36.77
C GLY A 232 -12.15 -4.19 36.60
N GLU A 233 -13.42 -4.40 36.27
CA GLU A 233 -14.48 -3.38 36.27
C GLU A 233 -15.40 -3.60 37.47
N GLN A 234 -15.71 -2.50 38.18
CA GLN A 234 -16.59 -2.51 39.34
C GLN A 234 -17.91 -1.84 39.01
N ASN A 235 -19.02 -2.50 39.35
CA ASN A 235 -20.36 -1.99 39.09
C ASN A 235 -21.26 -2.29 40.28
N ASN A 236 -21.97 -1.30 40.81
CA ASN A 236 -22.95 -1.47 41.90
C ASN A 236 -22.45 -2.23 43.15
N GLY A 237 -21.18 -2.06 43.53
CA GLY A 237 -20.63 -2.72 44.73
C GLY A 237 -20.20 -4.18 44.53
N ILE A 238 -20.16 -4.66 43.29
CA ILE A 238 -19.55 -5.95 42.90
C ILE A 238 -18.40 -5.72 41.90
N ASN A 239 -17.40 -6.60 41.92
CA ASN A 239 -16.45 -6.72 40.82
C ASN A 239 -17.17 -7.47 39.70
N GLN A 240 -17.70 -6.73 38.72
CA GLN A 240 -18.50 -7.29 37.63
C GLN A 240 -17.67 -8.30 36.85
N ASP A 241 -16.47 -7.93 36.46
CA ASP A 241 -15.53 -8.78 35.75
C ASP A 241 -14.10 -8.50 36.22
N VAL A 242 -13.32 -9.55 36.46
CA VAL A 242 -11.91 -9.48 36.89
C VAL A 242 -11.05 -10.34 35.96
N LEU A 243 -9.96 -9.75 35.48
CA LEU A 243 -8.83 -10.44 34.87
C LEU A 243 -7.73 -10.61 35.92
N LEU A 244 -7.50 -11.85 36.34
CA LEU A 244 -6.41 -12.23 37.22
C LEU A 244 -5.36 -12.98 36.41
N ALA A 245 -4.14 -12.47 36.35
CA ALA A 245 -3.00 -13.17 35.78
C ALA A 245 -2.20 -13.87 36.88
N MET A 246 -1.73 -15.07 36.60
CA MET A 246 -0.86 -15.85 37.49
C MET A 246 0.39 -16.27 36.72
N GLY A 247 1.56 -16.04 37.29
CA GLY A 247 2.85 -16.41 36.69
C GLY A 247 3.73 -17.13 37.70
N ALA A 248 4.38 -18.21 37.27
CA ALA A 248 5.32 -18.96 38.09
C ALA A 248 6.52 -19.43 37.26
N ALA A 249 7.71 -19.40 37.85
CA ALA A 249 8.92 -19.87 37.20
C ALA A 249 9.79 -20.69 38.17
N LYS A 250 10.50 -21.70 37.66
CA LYS A 250 11.44 -22.51 38.43
C LYS A 250 12.55 -23.02 37.52
N VAL A 251 13.79 -22.91 37.96
CA VAL A 251 14.93 -23.58 37.31
C VAL A 251 14.83 -25.08 37.58
N THR A 252 14.77 -25.88 36.53
CA THR A 252 14.67 -27.35 36.60
C THR A 252 16.01 -28.03 36.38
N ASP A 253 16.91 -27.40 35.63
CA ASP A 253 18.26 -27.89 35.38
C ASP A 253 19.28 -26.75 35.41
N TYR A 254 20.37 -26.96 36.14
CA TYR A 254 21.42 -25.98 36.40
C TYR A 254 22.79 -26.63 36.28
N ASP A 255 23.65 -26.04 35.45
CA ASP A 255 25.05 -26.47 35.34
C ASP A 255 25.89 -25.72 36.37
N GLU A 256 26.33 -26.42 37.42
CA GLU A 256 27.17 -25.86 38.47
C GLU A 256 28.58 -25.48 37.99
N VAL A 257 29.11 -26.17 36.97
CA VAL A 257 30.48 -25.96 36.46
C VAL A 257 30.52 -24.68 35.64
N LEU A 258 29.53 -24.49 34.77
CA LEU A 258 29.41 -23.31 33.92
C LEU A 258 28.66 -22.17 34.59
N ASN A 259 28.00 -22.43 35.71
CA ASN A 259 27.17 -21.48 36.45
C ASN A 259 26.06 -20.88 35.55
N ILE A 260 25.35 -21.75 34.82
CA ILE A 260 24.28 -21.38 33.89
C ILE A 260 23.01 -22.21 34.08
N ASN A 261 21.85 -21.58 33.88
CA ASN A 261 20.56 -22.27 33.81
C ASN A 261 20.44 -22.95 32.44
N LEU A 262 20.15 -24.25 32.45
CA LEU A 262 19.98 -25.07 31.23
C LEU A 262 18.50 -25.25 30.88
N GLU A 263 17.67 -25.48 31.90
CA GLU A 263 16.24 -25.69 31.73
C GLU A 263 15.45 -24.98 32.83
N MET A 264 14.29 -24.44 32.46
CA MET A 264 13.33 -23.87 33.39
C MET A 264 11.90 -24.26 33.03
N ALA A 265 11.06 -24.39 34.05
CA ALA A 265 9.62 -24.50 33.91
C ALA A 265 8.97 -23.13 34.15
N ILE A 266 8.07 -22.71 33.26
CA ILE A 266 7.32 -21.46 33.36
C ILE A 266 5.85 -21.74 33.13
N ASP A 267 5.01 -21.37 34.09
CA ASP A 267 3.56 -21.43 33.96
C ASP A 267 3.00 -20.02 33.93
N LEU A 268 2.16 -19.70 32.94
CA LEU A 268 1.44 -18.44 32.84
C LEU A 268 -0.03 -18.73 32.59
N ALA A 269 -0.90 -18.13 33.40
CA ALA A 269 -2.34 -18.28 33.30
C ALA A 269 -3.05 -16.93 33.33
N ALA A 270 -4.13 -16.83 32.56
CA ALA A 270 -5.12 -15.77 32.66
C ALA A 270 -6.42 -16.39 33.17
N VAL A 271 -6.93 -15.86 34.28
CA VAL A 271 -8.14 -16.30 34.96
C VAL A 271 -9.17 -15.17 34.85
N TYR A 272 -10.34 -15.54 34.38
CA TYR A 272 -11.51 -14.67 34.23
C TYR A 272 -12.48 -14.99 35.34
N LEU A 273 -12.82 -13.99 36.15
CA LEU A 273 -13.81 -14.09 37.22
C LEU A 273 -14.96 -13.15 36.86
N HIS A 274 -16.19 -13.63 37.02
CA HIS A 274 -17.40 -12.85 36.82
C HIS A 274 -18.20 -12.80 38.13
N ASN A 275 -18.73 -11.61 38.42
CA ASN A 275 -19.58 -11.31 39.56
C ASN A 275 -18.97 -11.79 40.88
N LEU A 276 -17.88 -11.14 41.26
CA LEU A 276 -17.13 -11.38 42.47
C LEU A 276 -17.43 -10.29 43.49
N SER A 277 -17.66 -10.65 44.76
CA SER A 277 -17.92 -9.66 45.82
C SER A 277 -16.73 -8.70 45.99
N ILE A 278 -17.02 -7.46 46.35
CA ILE A 278 -15.99 -6.48 46.73
C ILE A 278 -15.67 -6.66 48.21
N GLN A 279 -14.41 -6.43 48.58
CA GLN A 279 -14.06 -6.37 49.99
C GLN A 279 -14.57 -5.07 50.62
N GLU A 280 -15.53 -5.17 51.55
CA GLU A 280 -16.16 -4.02 52.19
C GLU A 280 -15.30 -3.42 53.31
N ASP A 281 -14.42 -4.22 53.92
CA ASP A 281 -13.55 -3.80 55.01
C ASP A 281 -12.25 -3.18 54.46
N PRO A 282 -12.06 -1.84 54.59
CA PRO A 282 -10.87 -1.18 54.09
C PRO A 282 -9.59 -1.56 54.86
N ASP A 283 -9.70 -2.12 56.07
CA ASP A 283 -8.57 -2.56 56.88
C ASP A 283 -8.15 -4.00 56.57
N SER A 284 -8.87 -4.68 55.68
CA SER A 284 -8.57 -6.05 55.29
C SER A 284 -7.48 -6.14 54.22
N TYR A 285 -6.67 -7.19 54.30
CA TYR A 285 -5.66 -7.54 53.29
C TYR A 285 -6.23 -8.29 52.07
N CYS A 286 -7.52 -8.63 52.08
CA CYS A 286 -8.17 -9.34 50.97
C CYS A 286 -8.31 -8.46 49.73
N TYR A 287 -8.08 -9.05 48.56
CA TYR A 287 -8.34 -8.38 47.29
C TYR A 287 -9.84 -8.40 46.95
N PHE A 288 -10.56 -9.41 47.42
CA PHE A 288 -11.95 -9.68 47.09
C PHE A 288 -12.79 -9.89 48.35
N GLY A 289 -14.11 -9.84 48.17
CA GLY A 289 -15.07 -10.10 49.23
C GLY A 289 -15.36 -11.59 49.36
N LYS A 290 -15.42 -12.06 50.60
CA LYS A 290 -15.74 -13.46 50.92
C LYS A 290 -17.04 -13.93 50.25
N GLY A 291 -16.99 -15.10 49.61
CA GLY A 291 -18.16 -15.73 48.98
C GLY A 291 -17.84 -16.49 47.68
N PRO A 292 -18.84 -17.14 47.08
CA PRO A 292 -18.66 -17.87 45.84
C PRO A 292 -18.44 -16.92 44.65
N VAL A 293 -17.59 -17.35 43.71
CA VAL A 293 -17.46 -16.68 42.41
C VAL A 293 -18.52 -17.25 41.48
N GLU A 294 -19.40 -16.40 40.91
CA GLU A 294 -20.53 -16.88 40.10
C GLU A 294 -20.06 -17.70 38.90
N SER A 295 -19.07 -17.19 38.16
CA SER A 295 -18.42 -17.97 37.13
C SER A 295 -16.94 -17.64 37.02
N ALA A 296 -16.13 -18.68 36.84
CA ALA A 296 -14.71 -18.52 36.61
C ALA A 296 -14.23 -19.47 35.49
N SER A 297 -13.29 -18.99 34.70
CA SER A 297 -12.61 -19.79 33.69
C SER A 297 -11.17 -19.35 33.54
N TYR A 298 -10.30 -20.24 33.10
CA TYR A 298 -8.89 -19.92 32.89
C TYR A 298 -8.37 -20.47 31.57
N THR A 299 -7.34 -19.81 31.08
CA THR A 299 -6.47 -20.25 29.98
C THR A 299 -5.05 -20.29 30.50
N LYS A 300 -4.28 -21.32 30.15
CA LYS A 300 -2.94 -21.54 30.71
C LYS A 300 -1.97 -22.01 29.65
N ILE A 301 -0.71 -21.62 29.80
CA ILE A 301 0.43 -22.26 29.16
C ILE A 301 1.39 -22.80 30.21
N GLU A 302 1.94 -23.98 29.94
CA GLU A 302 3.00 -24.63 30.72
C GLU A 302 4.19 -24.85 29.81
N CYS A 303 5.24 -24.04 29.97
CA CYS A 303 6.41 -24.02 29.12
C CYS A 303 7.62 -24.62 29.80
N ILE A 304 8.37 -25.42 29.05
CA ILE A 304 9.75 -25.79 29.37
C ILE A 304 10.65 -24.96 28.46
N VAL A 305 11.47 -24.12 29.08
CA VAL A 305 12.40 -23.22 28.39
C VAL A 305 13.79 -23.83 28.46
N ARG A 306 14.36 -24.15 27.30
CA ARG A 306 15.66 -24.86 27.19
C ARG A 306 16.71 -24.00 26.51
N ARG A 307 17.90 -23.98 27.09
CA ARG A 307 19.06 -23.30 26.54
C ARG A 307 19.73 -24.20 25.49
N ASN A 308 19.75 -23.73 24.25
CA ASN A 308 20.37 -24.41 23.11
C ASN A 308 21.89 -24.20 23.06
N THR A 309 22.37 -23.06 23.58
CA THR A 309 23.80 -22.67 23.52
C THR A 309 24.44 -22.66 24.90
N LEU A 310 25.42 -23.54 25.11
CA LEU A 310 26.07 -23.76 26.41
C LEU A 310 27.25 -22.82 26.71
N ASP A 311 27.46 -21.77 25.92
CA ASP A 311 28.56 -20.83 26.14
C ASP A 311 28.19 -19.84 27.28
N PRO A 312 28.89 -19.87 28.43
CA PRO A 312 28.62 -18.98 29.56
C PRO A 312 29.08 -17.53 29.31
N SER A 313 29.94 -17.29 28.33
CA SER A 313 30.47 -15.95 28.01
C SER A 313 29.49 -15.08 27.20
N LEU A 314 28.39 -15.68 26.74
CA LEU A 314 27.35 -14.99 25.98
C LEU A 314 26.51 -14.07 26.88
N ASN A 315 26.81 -12.77 26.79
CA ASN A 315 26.04 -11.71 27.49
C ASN A 315 24.89 -11.14 26.64
N TYR A 316 24.88 -11.41 25.34
CA TYR A 316 23.92 -10.86 24.38
C TYR A 316 22.86 -11.88 23.96
N ILE A 317 22.09 -12.34 24.95
CA ILE A 317 21.09 -13.40 24.80
C ILE A 317 19.81 -13.01 25.53
N ALA A 318 18.69 -13.58 25.12
CA ALA A 318 17.45 -13.47 25.87
C ALA A 318 17.66 -14.00 27.30
N TYR A 319 17.02 -13.34 28.26
CA TYR A 319 17.18 -13.58 29.69
C TYR A 319 15.84 -13.92 30.34
N PRO A 320 15.27 -15.11 30.01
CA PRO A 320 14.05 -15.60 30.64
C PRO A 320 14.26 -15.96 32.12
N ASP A 321 15.49 -16.30 32.51
CA ASP A 321 15.89 -16.76 33.84
C ASP A 321 16.19 -15.61 34.82
N CYS A 322 15.42 -14.51 34.70
CA CYS A 322 15.56 -13.39 35.60
C CYS A 322 14.95 -13.69 36.98
N SER A 323 15.47 -13.02 38.02
CA SER A 323 15.02 -13.22 39.41
C SER A 323 13.57 -12.82 39.67
N LYS A 324 12.93 -12.12 38.73
CA LYS A 324 11.54 -11.65 38.80
C LYS A 324 10.73 -12.08 37.57
N ALA A 325 10.99 -13.27 37.02
CA ALA A 325 10.27 -13.80 35.86
C ALA A 325 8.74 -13.82 36.06
N TRP A 326 8.28 -13.87 37.31
CA TRP A 326 6.88 -13.83 37.69
C TRP A 326 6.19 -12.47 37.44
N GLN A 327 6.93 -11.36 37.28
CA GLN A 327 6.36 -10.03 37.00
C GLN A 327 5.67 -9.92 35.64
N VAL A 328 5.83 -10.94 34.78
CA VAL A 328 5.05 -11.06 33.54
C VAL A 328 3.53 -11.08 33.79
N ALA A 329 3.06 -11.58 34.94
CA ALA A 329 1.64 -11.59 35.29
C ALA A 329 1.07 -10.16 35.38
N GLN A 330 1.81 -9.26 36.05
CA GLN A 330 1.44 -7.85 36.14
C GLN A 330 1.45 -7.16 34.77
N ALA A 331 2.48 -7.40 33.97
CA ALA A 331 2.57 -6.86 32.62
C ALA A 331 1.40 -7.35 31.72
N LEU A 332 1.01 -8.62 31.85
CA LEU A 332 -0.09 -9.22 31.10
C LEU A 332 -1.41 -8.51 31.39
N VAL A 333 -1.73 -8.29 32.66
CA VAL A 333 -2.94 -7.54 33.04
C VAL A 333 -2.88 -6.13 32.47
N GLN A 334 -1.78 -5.41 32.67
CA GLN A 334 -1.62 -4.03 32.16
C GLN A 334 -1.82 -3.93 30.64
N TYR A 335 -1.31 -4.90 29.88
CA TYR A 335 -1.46 -4.94 28.43
C TYR A 335 -2.93 -5.12 28.00
N TYR A 336 -3.65 -6.05 28.62
CA TYR A 336 -5.03 -6.37 28.24
C TYR A 336 -6.10 -5.53 28.93
N TYR A 337 -5.75 -4.76 29.98
CA TYR A 337 -6.70 -4.06 30.87
C TYR A 337 -7.68 -3.16 30.12
N ALA A 338 -7.18 -2.28 29.25
CA ALA A 338 -8.03 -1.30 28.56
C ALA A 338 -9.08 -1.98 27.66
N ARG A 339 -8.68 -3.03 26.94
CA ARG A 339 -9.62 -3.83 26.13
C ARG A 339 -10.62 -4.56 27.02
N PHE A 340 -10.13 -5.20 28.09
CA PHE A 340 -10.93 -5.98 29.02
C PHE A 340 -12.06 -5.15 29.65
N VAL A 341 -11.72 -3.99 30.23
CA VAL A 341 -12.71 -3.08 30.84
C VAL A 341 -13.69 -2.55 29.80
N GLY A 342 -13.20 -2.17 28.61
CA GLY A 342 -14.06 -1.72 27.51
C GLY A 342 -15.10 -2.76 27.09
N GLU A 343 -14.71 -4.04 27.00
CA GLU A 343 -15.62 -5.14 26.65
C GLU A 343 -16.62 -5.46 27.77
N SER A 344 -16.17 -5.43 29.03
CA SER A 344 -17.00 -5.62 30.22
C SER A 344 -18.13 -4.56 30.29
N ILE A 345 -17.79 -3.28 30.11
CA ILE A 345 -18.75 -2.18 30.15
C ILE A 345 -19.71 -2.22 28.94
N ALA A 346 -19.19 -2.46 27.73
CA ALA A 346 -19.97 -2.28 26.50
C ALA A 346 -20.88 -3.46 26.18
N THR A 347 -20.42 -4.69 26.41
CA THR A 347 -21.09 -5.90 25.90
C THR A 347 -21.35 -6.96 26.97
N GLY A 348 -20.64 -6.90 28.10
CA GLY A 348 -20.64 -7.94 29.12
C GLY A 348 -20.07 -9.29 28.66
N ASN A 349 -19.54 -9.40 27.43
CA ASN A 349 -18.91 -10.61 26.92
C ASN A 349 -17.44 -10.34 26.63
N ILE A 350 -16.56 -10.86 27.48
CA ILE A 350 -15.13 -10.60 27.42
C ILE A 350 -14.44 -11.61 26.51
N THR A 351 -13.60 -11.09 25.62
CA THR A 351 -12.72 -11.91 24.80
C THR A 351 -11.62 -12.52 25.66
N THR A 352 -11.62 -13.85 25.75
CA THR A 352 -10.59 -14.59 26.48
C THR A 352 -9.27 -14.57 25.72
N ILE A 353 -8.18 -14.33 26.45
CA ILE A 353 -6.80 -14.39 25.96
C ILE A 353 -6.53 -15.85 25.62
N THR A 354 -6.16 -16.13 24.38
CA THR A 354 -5.92 -17.51 23.96
C THR A 354 -4.57 -18.01 24.50
N PRO A 355 -4.33 -19.33 24.61
CA PRO A 355 -3.00 -19.83 24.99
C PRO A 355 -1.90 -19.38 24.03
N ARG A 356 -2.22 -19.22 22.74
CA ARG A 356 -1.30 -18.67 21.75
C ARG A 356 -0.92 -17.22 22.08
N ASP A 357 -1.88 -16.40 22.48
CA ASP A 357 -1.64 -15.01 22.87
C ASP A 357 -0.84 -14.90 24.17
N LEU A 358 -1.05 -15.81 25.13
CA LEU A 358 -0.23 -15.89 26.35
C LEU A 358 1.25 -16.17 26.01
N MET A 359 1.48 -17.12 25.11
CA MET A 359 2.81 -17.52 24.66
C MET A 359 3.49 -16.39 23.89
N ARG A 360 2.76 -15.76 22.95
CA ARG A 360 3.26 -14.60 22.21
C ARG A 360 3.56 -13.43 23.16
N PHE A 361 2.68 -13.16 24.11
CA PHE A 361 2.91 -12.09 25.10
C PHE A 361 4.14 -12.37 25.96
N TYR A 362 4.38 -13.61 26.37
CA TYR A 362 5.60 -13.98 27.08
C TYR A 362 6.86 -13.68 26.24
N GLN A 363 6.89 -14.05 24.95
CA GLN A 363 7.99 -13.71 24.04
C GLN A 363 8.19 -12.20 23.89
N VAL A 364 7.10 -11.45 23.74
CA VAL A 364 7.10 -9.97 23.65
C VAL A 364 7.64 -9.36 24.94
N TRP A 365 7.19 -9.82 26.10
CA TRP A 365 7.63 -9.31 27.39
C TRP A 365 9.12 -9.57 27.61
N VAL A 366 9.61 -10.79 27.37
CA VAL A 366 11.04 -11.11 27.49
C VAL A 366 11.88 -10.27 26.53
N SER A 367 11.51 -10.24 25.24
CA SER A 367 12.28 -9.51 24.22
C SER A 367 12.33 -8.01 24.49
N THR A 368 11.22 -7.39 24.89
CA THR A 368 11.18 -5.96 25.21
C THR A 368 11.89 -5.62 26.52
N LYS A 369 11.78 -6.49 27.54
CA LYS A 369 12.53 -6.36 28.79
C LYS A 369 14.03 -6.34 28.55
N ASP A 370 14.52 -7.28 27.75
CA ASP A 370 15.95 -7.50 27.56
C ASP A 370 16.58 -6.49 26.61
N THR A 371 15.77 -5.75 25.86
CA THR A 371 16.27 -4.77 24.87
C THR A 371 16.09 -3.31 25.29
N GLN A 372 15.80 -3.06 26.58
CA GLN A 372 15.57 -1.72 27.14
C GLN A 372 16.77 -0.76 26.99
N ASP A 373 18.01 -1.27 26.99
CA ASP A 373 19.22 -0.45 26.79
C ASP A 373 19.37 0.09 25.35
N ARG A 374 18.56 -0.42 24.42
CA ARG A 374 18.57 -0.02 23.00
C ARG A 374 19.94 -0.10 22.34
N TYR A 375 20.75 -1.09 22.72
CA TYR A 375 22.03 -1.34 22.07
C TYR A 375 21.79 -1.82 20.63
N SER A 376 21.94 -0.89 19.68
CA SER A 376 21.61 -1.11 18.28
C SER A 376 22.68 -1.93 17.58
N VAL A 377 22.28 -3.05 16.98
CA VAL A 377 23.09 -3.91 16.14
C VAL A 377 22.43 -4.08 14.79
N THR A 378 23.24 -4.15 13.73
CA THR A 378 22.74 -4.42 12.39
C THR A 378 22.86 -5.91 12.07
N ARG A 379 21.77 -6.54 11.61
CA ARG A 379 21.76 -7.92 11.11
C ARG A 379 21.13 -7.99 9.73
N THR A 380 21.61 -8.91 8.90
CA THR A 380 20.99 -9.18 7.60
C THR A 380 19.80 -10.10 7.84
N LEU A 381 18.58 -9.56 7.68
CA LEU A 381 17.34 -10.33 7.76
C LEU A 381 16.54 -10.24 6.45
N SER A 382 15.67 -11.22 6.25
CA SER A 382 14.68 -11.26 5.18
C SER A 382 13.60 -10.21 5.40
N VAL A 383 13.47 -9.26 4.47
CA VAL A 383 12.50 -8.15 4.51
C VAL A 383 11.52 -8.24 3.36
N ARG A 384 10.22 -8.05 3.64
CA ARG A 384 9.16 -7.93 2.63
C ARG A 384 9.21 -6.53 2.01
N VAL A 385 9.88 -6.40 0.87
CA VAL A 385 9.94 -5.15 0.13
C VAL A 385 8.76 -5.09 -0.85
N PRO A 386 7.96 -4.01 -0.87
CA PRO A 386 6.88 -3.87 -1.84
C PRO A 386 7.46 -3.77 -3.26
N VAL A 387 6.89 -4.53 -4.19
CA VAL A 387 7.23 -4.52 -5.61
C VAL A 387 5.99 -4.36 -6.45
N VAL A 388 6.12 -3.62 -7.55
CA VAL A 388 5.05 -3.50 -8.54
C VAL A 388 5.15 -4.67 -9.50
N GLN A 389 4.05 -5.37 -9.69
CA GLN A 389 3.88 -6.44 -10.66
C GLN A 389 3.16 -5.93 -11.90
N LEU A 390 3.66 -6.29 -13.07
CA LEU A 390 3.04 -6.01 -14.36
C LEU A 390 2.52 -7.30 -14.99
N SER A 391 1.30 -7.28 -15.52
CA SER A 391 0.70 -8.43 -16.19
C SER A 391 1.46 -8.79 -17.47
N THR A 392 1.92 -10.05 -17.59
CA THR A 392 2.60 -10.53 -18.80
C THR A 392 1.72 -10.46 -20.04
N ALA A 393 0.42 -10.71 -19.90
CA ALA A 393 -0.53 -10.64 -21.01
C ALA A 393 -0.64 -9.21 -21.56
N PHE A 394 -0.71 -8.22 -20.67
CA PHE A 394 -0.71 -6.80 -21.07
C PHE A 394 0.60 -6.41 -21.78
N LEU A 395 1.74 -6.85 -21.25
CA LEU A 395 3.04 -6.60 -21.86
C LEU A 395 3.14 -7.21 -23.26
N ALA A 396 2.68 -8.46 -23.44
CA ALA A 396 2.69 -9.14 -24.74
C ALA A 396 1.81 -8.42 -25.78
N ILE A 397 0.59 -8.03 -25.41
CA ILE A 397 -0.32 -7.29 -26.30
C ILE A 397 0.27 -5.93 -26.67
N SER A 398 0.83 -5.20 -25.69
CA SER A 398 1.43 -3.89 -25.91
C SER A 398 2.63 -3.96 -26.86
N ILE A 399 3.50 -4.96 -26.70
CA ILE A 399 4.63 -5.21 -27.61
C ILE A 399 4.13 -5.54 -29.02
N LEU A 400 3.10 -6.39 -29.15
CA LEU A 400 2.54 -6.73 -30.45
C LEU A 400 1.97 -5.49 -31.17
N VAL A 401 1.20 -4.65 -30.47
CA VAL A 401 0.69 -3.39 -31.01
C VAL A 401 1.83 -2.46 -31.43
N PHE A 402 2.86 -2.32 -30.59
CA PHE A 402 4.04 -1.51 -30.91
C PHE A 402 4.77 -1.99 -32.16
N VAL A 403 4.98 -3.30 -32.32
CA VAL A 403 5.60 -3.89 -33.51
C VAL A 403 4.75 -3.62 -34.76
N LEU A 404 3.43 -3.74 -34.68
CA LEU A 404 2.54 -3.43 -35.79
C LEU A 404 2.62 -1.94 -36.20
N ILE A 405 2.69 -1.02 -35.23
CA ILE A 405 2.88 0.41 -35.49
C ILE A 405 4.22 0.65 -36.20
N ILE A 406 5.31 0.05 -35.70
CA ILE A 406 6.64 0.16 -36.33
C ILE A 406 6.63 -0.38 -37.76
N LEU A 407 6.05 -1.56 -37.98
CA LEU A 407 5.95 -2.14 -39.34
C LEU A 407 5.14 -1.22 -40.26
N GLY A 408 4.05 -0.63 -39.77
CA GLY A 408 3.30 0.40 -40.48
C GLY A 408 4.15 1.60 -40.86
N LEU A 409 4.92 2.15 -39.91
CA LEU A 409 5.82 3.29 -40.15
C LEU A 409 6.97 2.95 -41.11
N ILE A 410 7.59 1.78 -40.99
CA ILE A 410 8.64 1.32 -41.92
C ILE A 410 8.07 1.15 -43.33
N SER A 411 6.87 0.56 -43.46
CA SER A 411 6.20 0.42 -44.75
C SER A 411 5.91 1.80 -45.38
N TYR A 412 5.51 2.78 -44.55
CA TYR A 412 5.30 4.16 -44.96
C TYR A 412 6.59 4.82 -45.49
N ILE A 413 7.69 4.73 -44.73
CA ILE A 413 8.98 5.31 -45.10
C ILE A 413 9.49 4.65 -46.40
N SER A 414 9.40 3.32 -46.51
CA SER A 414 9.81 2.58 -47.70
C SER A 414 8.99 2.96 -48.93
N ALA A 415 7.66 3.07 -48.80
CA ALA A 415 6.78 3.49 -49.90
C ALA A 415 7.06 4.95 -50.34
N TYR A 416 7.34 5.83 -49.37
CA TYR A 416 7.71 7.22 -49.61
C TYR A 416 9.03 7.33 -50.39
N ILE A 417 10.06 6.60 -49.98
CA ILE A 417 11.36 6.60 -50.67
C ILE A 417 11.22 6.03 -52.09
N ARG A 418 10.50 4.91 -52.25
CA ARG A 418 10.36 4.22 -53.55
C ARG A 418 9.54 5.01 -54.57
N SER A 419 8.56 5.80 -54.12
CA SER A 419 7.65 6.55 -54.99
C SER A 419 7.78 8.06 -54.82
N ARG A 420 8.97 8.55 -54.45
CA ARG A 420 9.23 9.94 -54.05
C ARG A 420 8.68 10.98 -55.05
N ARG A 421 8.87 10.76 -56.35
CA ARG A 421 8.36 11.66 -57.41
C ARG A 421 6.84 11.76 -57.42
N THR A 422 6.15 10.64 -57.23
CA THR A 422 4.69 10.59 -57.14
C THR A 422 4.20 11.27 -55.86
N PHE A 423 4.95 11.18 -54.76
CA PHE A 423 4.61 11.81 -53.49
C PHE A 423 4.82 13.33 -53.48
N GLU A 424 5.83 13.85 -54.17
CA GLU A 424 6.07 15.29 -54.32
C GLU A 424 4.92 15.99 -55.08
N GLU A 425 4.25 15.29 -55.99
CA GLU A 425 3.10 15.82 -56.74
C GLU A 425 1.75 15.63 -56.02
N THR A 426 1.67 14.73 -55.03
CA THR A 426 0.45 14.49 -54.27
C THR A 426 0.22 15.55 -53.19
N PRO A 427 -1.00 16.08 -53.03
CA PRO A 427 -1.32 17.02 -51.97
C PRO A 427 -1.07 16.41 -50.59
N GLN A 428 -0.43 17.18 -49.70
CA GLN A 428 -0.01 16.69 -48.37
C GLN A 428 -1.12 16.80 -47.32
N SER A 429 -2.20 17.53 -47.61
CA SER A 429 -3.33 17.72 -46.71
C SER A 429 -4.69 17.47 -47.36
N LYS A 430 -5.67 17.11 -46.55
CA LYS A 430 -7.10 16.99 -46.92
C LYS A 430 -7.64 18.27 -47.55
N LEU A 431 -7.21 19.42 -47.03
CA LEU A 431 -7.59 20.76 -47.53
C LEU A 431 -7.01 21.05 -48.92
N GLU A 432 -5.75 20.68 -49.15
CA GLU A 432 -5.11 20.85 -50.46
C GLU A 432 -5.79 19.98 -51.53
N TRP A 433 -6.29 18.79 -51.15
CA TRP A 433 -7.13 17.96 -52.01
C TRP A 433 -8.49 18.57 -52.31
N MET A 434 -9.18 19.10 -51.29
CA MET A 434 -10.46 19.80 -51.51
C MET A 434 -10.27 21.00 -52.45
N LEU A 435 -9.16 21.74 -52.31
CA LEU A 435 -8.82 22.85 -53.20
C LEU A 435 -8.54 22.40 -54.64
N ARG A 436 -7.87 21.25 -54.85
CA ARG A 436 -7.66 20.70 -56.20
C ARG A 436 -8.95 20.13 -56.81
N GLY A 437 -9.85 19.56 -56.00
CA GLY A 437 -11.15 19.04 -56.45
C GLY A 437 -12.18 20.13 -56.77
N VAL A 438 -12.08 21.31 -56.15
CA VAL A 438 -12.96 22.46 -56.39
C VAL A 438 -12.51 23.29 -57.61
N ARG A 439 -11.32 23.05 -58.18
CA ARG A 439 -10.95 23.70 -59.45
C ARG A 439 -11.94 23.25 -60.53
N PRO A 440 -12.72 24.18 -61.13
CA PRO A 440 -13.70 23.81 -62.14
C PRO A 440 -12.94 23.15 -63.29
N THR A 441 -13.33 21.93 -63.61
CA THR A 441 -12.93 21.30 -64.86
C THR A 441 -13.46 22.23 -65.95
N GLU A 442 -12.59 22.95 -66.66
CA GLU A 442 -12.96 23.72 -67.85
C GLU A 442 -13.63 22.75 -68.81
N ARG A 443 -14.96 22.76 -68.76
CA ARG A 443 -15.82 21.94 -69.56
C ARG A 443 -15.90 22.66 -70.89
N ASN A 444 -15.14 22.18 -71.88
CA ASN A 444 -15.19 22.62 -73.27
C ASN A 444 -16.64 22.94 -73.70
N SER A 445 -16.99 24.21 -73.74
CA SER A 445 -18.24 24.71 -74.29
C SER A 445 -18.03 25.01 -75.78
N SER A 446 -18.13 23.96 -76.59
CA SER A 446 -18.27 24.04 -78.04
C SER A 446 -19.73 23.78 -78.42
N LEU A 447 -20.51 24.82 -78.72
CA LEU A 447 -21.80 24.74 -79.45
C LEU A 447 -22.17 26.18 -79.88
N HIS A 448 -21.96 26.57 -81.14
CA HIS A 448 -22.86 26.48 -82.31
C HIS A 448 -23.95 27.58 -82.41
N SER A 449 -23.71 28.59 -83.26
CA SER A 449 -24.67 29.34 -84.11
C SER A 449 -23.87 30.39 -84.92
N SER A 450 -23.54 30.13 -86.19
CA SER A 450 -24.21 30.55 -87.45
C SER A 450 -23.88 31.99 -87.92
N PRO A 451 -23.92 32.29 -89.24
CA PRO A 451 -22.80 32.88 -89.95
C PRO A 451 -23.09 34.29 -90.53
N ASP A 452 -22.11 34.77 -91.32
CA ASP A 452 -22.13 35.90 -92.26
C ASP A 452 -21.57 37.22 -91.75
N ILE A 453 -20.29 37.48 -92.11
CA ILE A 453 -19.89 38.53 -93.06
C ILE A 453 -18.46 38.21 -93.51
N GLU A 454 -18.31 38.03 -94.83
CA GLU A 454 -17.04 37.92 -95.54
C GLU A 454 -16.20 39.19 -95.39
N PHE A 455 -14.92 39.05 -95.04
CA PHE A 455 -13.86 39.85 -95.66
C PHE A 455 -12.55 39.06 -95.74
N SER A 456 -11.89 39.28 -96.87
CA SER A 456 -10.87 38.48 -97.54
C SER A 456 -9.47 38.45 -96.87
N PHE A 457 -8.91 37.24 -96.83
CA PHE A 457 -7.51 36.78 -96.93
C PHE A 457 -6.34 37.53 -96.24
N SER A 458 -5.61 36.78 -95.40
CA SER A 458 -4.14 36.59 -95.47
C SER A 458 -3.72 35.34 -94.67
N PRO A 459 -2.82 34.47 -95.19
CA PRO A 459 -2.41 33.25 -94.49
C PRO A 459 -1.14 33.46 -93.63
N ILE A 460 -0.88 32.48 -92.76
CA ILE A 460 0.39 32.19 -92.04
C ILE A 460 0.49 32.76 -90.60
N LYS A 461 0.30 31.89 -89.59
CA LYS A 461 1.35 31.46 -88.61
C LYS A 461 0.80 30.50 -87.55
N ARG A 462 1.58 29.44 -87.28
CA ARG A 462 1.41 28.42 -86.23
C ARG A 462 1.31 29.06 -84.83
N PRO A 463 0.47 28.56 -83.90
CA PRO A 463 0.51 29.01 -82.51
C PRO A 463 1.59 28.28 -81.72
N THR A 464 2.41 29.09 -81.07
CA THR A 464 3.53 28.77 -80.19
C THR A 464 3.05 28.40 -78.79
N THR A 465 3.70 27.41 -78.19
CA THR A 465 3.54 26.85 -76.83
C THR A 465 3.99 27.79 -75.70
N SER A 466 3.56 29.07 -75.71
CA SER A 466 3.92 30.06 -74.68
C SER A 466 2.74 30.61 -73.87
N GLN A 467 1.48 30.41 -74.29
CA GLN A 467 0.31 30.90 -73.53
C GLN A 467 -0.14 29.97 -72.37
N ILE A 468 0.26 28.70 -72.35
CA ILE A 468 -0.13 27.77 -71.27
C ILE A 468 0.69 27.99 -69.99
N ARG A 469 1.95 28.46 -70.09
CA ARG A 469 2.81 28.72 -68.92
C ARG A 469 2.39 29.97 -68.13
N ALA A 470 1.88 30.99 -68.80
CA ALA A 470 1.44 32.24 -68.17
C ALA A 470 0.14 32.05 -67.37
N VAL A 471 -0.75 31.15 -67.80
CA VAL A 471 -1.99 30.83 -67.08
C VAL A 471 -1.69 29.99 -65.83
N THR A 472 -0.74 29.06 -65.89
CA THR A 472 -0.34 28.27 -64.70
C THR A 472 0.38 29.08 -63.64
N SER A 473 1.24 30.04 -64.01
CA SER A 473 1.92 30.90 -63.03
C SER A 473 0.96 31.88 -62.37
N PHE A 474 0.02 32.46 -63.12
CA PHE A 474 -1.00 33.37 -62.59
C PHE A 474 -1.98 32.68 -61.64
N ILE A 475 -2.29 31.40 -61.86
CA ILE A 475 -3.16 30.61 -60.96
C ILE A 475 -2.43 30.17 -59.69
N GLN A 476 -1.13 29.94 -59.75
CA GLN A 476 -0.31 29.58 -58.58
C GLN A 476 -0.11 30.80 -57.68
N GLU A 477 0.22 31.96 -58.26
CA GLU A 477 0.35 33.24 -57.56
C GLU A 477 -0.97 33.65 -56.87
N LYS A 478 -2.11 33.47 -57.55
CA LYS A 478 -3.44 33.77 -56.95
C LYS A 478 -3.85 32.79 -55.85
N GLY A 479 -3.29 31.57 -55.85
CA GLY A 479 -3.47 30.58 -54.78
C GLY A 479 -2.66 30.94 -53.53
N ASP A 480 -1.43 31.38 -53.71
CA ASP A 480 -0.54 31.78 -52.61
C ASP A 480 -1.01 33.09 -51.96
N ILE A 481 -1.59 34.02 -52.74
CA ILE A 481 -2.22 35.26 -52.22
C ILE A 481 -3.46 34.93 -51.36
N ARG A 482 -4.33 34.02 -51.80
CA ARG A 482 -5.51 33.65 -51.00
C ARG A 482 -5.15 32.87 -49.73
N ARG A 483 -4.07 32.10 -49.77
CA ARG A 483 -3.53 31.40 -48.61
C ARG A 483 -2.96 32.38 -47.59
N SER A 484 -2.22 33.39 -48.03
CA SER A 484 -1.72 34.43 -47.14
C SER A 484 -2.84 35.32 -46.59
N GLU A 485 -3.90 35.60 -47.36
CA GLU A 485 -5.09 36.31 -46.88
C GLU A 485 -5.86 35.50 -45.82
N PHE A 486 -5.95 34.18 -45.96
CA PHE A 486 -6.59 33.31 -44.97
C PHE A 486 -5.74 33.10 -43.71
N GLU A 487 -4.42 32.94 -43.87
CA GLU A 487 -3.48 32.81 -42.74
C GLU A 487 -3.31 34.16 -41.99
N ASN A 488 -3.56 35.30 -42.64
CA ASN A 488 -3.56 36.64 -42.03
C ASN A 488 -4.95 37.15 -41.63
N ALA A 489 -6.02 36.40 -41.86
CA ALA A 489 -7.36 36.78 -41.42
C ALA A 489 -7.45 36.69 -39.89
N ARG A 490 -7.32 37.83 -39.22
CA ARG A 490 -7.64 37.95 -37.79
C ARG A 490 -9.14 38.03 -37.61
N TYR A 491 -9.68 37.26 -36.67
CA TYR A 491 -11.03 37.45 -36.18
C TYR A 491 -11.18 38.88 -35.63
N SER A 492 -12.25 39.56 -36.01
CA SER A 492 -12.58 40.89 -35.49
C SER A 492 -12.92 40.76 -34.00
N ASP A 493 -12.00 41.17 -33.14
CA ASP A 493 -12.24 41.36 -31.71
C ASP A 493 -13.33 42.41 -31.51
N SER A 494 -14.52 41.93 -31.20
CA SER A 494 -15.62 42.77 -30.71
C SER A 494 -16.29 42.08 -29.54
N PHE A 495 -15.56 42.01 -28.42
CA PHE A 495 -16.16 41.95 -27.08
C PHE A 495 -15.21 42.62 -26.09
N ASN A 496 -15.38 43.93 -25.91
CA ASN A 496 -14.93 44.64 -24.73
C ASN A 496 -15.88 44.30 -23.58
N ALA A 497 -15.45 43.44 -22.68
CA ALA A 497 -15.99 43.37 -21.33
C ALA A 497 -14.85 43.06 -20.35
N PHE A 498 -14.67 43.97 -19.40
CA PHE A 498 -13.78 43.93 -18.24
C PHE A 498 -12.30 44.31 -18.44
N ASP A 499 -12.13 45.63 -18.45
CA ASP A 499 -11.05 46.31 -17.75
C ASP A 499 -11.11 45.94 -16.25
N MET A 500 -10.23 45.02 -15.82
CA MET A 500 -9.86 44.86 -14.41
C MET A 500 -8.47 44.22 -14.34
N SER A 501 -7.48 45.06 -14.11
CA SER A 501 -6.10 44.69 -13.82
C SER A 501 -6.02 43.94 -12.47
N PRO A 502 -5.40 42.75 -12.38
CA PRO A 502 -5.04 42.18 -11.09
C PRO A 502 -3.71 42.79 -10.63
N THR A 503 -3.80 43.61 -9.57
CA THR A 503 -2.68 43.93 -8.68
C THR A 503 -1.94 42.66 -8.22
N PRO A 504 -0.61 42.68 -8.08
CA PRO A 504 0.16 41.53 -7.62
C PRO A 504 -0.15 41.23 -6.15
N VAL A 505 -0.67 40.04 -5.88
CA VAL A 505 -0.88 39.55 -4.52
C VAL A 505 0.44 38.98 -3.99
N PRO A 506 0.88 39.35 -2.76
CA PRO A 506 2.09 38.79 -2.17
C PRO A 506 1.90 37.32 -1.78
N TYR A 507 2.96 36.56 -1.98
CA TYR A 507 3.13 35.16 -1.65
C TYR A 507 2.74 34.88 -0.18
N THR A 508 1.73 34.02 0.03
CA THR A 508 1.34 33.52 1.35
C THR A 508 1.81 32.07 1.47
N PRO A 509 2.57 31.69 2.52
CA PRO A 509 3.01 30.30 2.71
C PRO A 509 1.83 29.39 3.08
N ALA A 510 1.96 28.12 2.72
CA ALA A 510 0.95 27.08 2.87
C ALA A 510 0.41 26.93 4.31
N PRO A 511 -0.90 26.66 4.49
CA PRO A 511 -1.44 26.36 5.81
C PRO A 511 -1.06 24.94 6.24
N THR A 512 -0.46 24.90 7.41
CA THR A 512 -0.36 23.80 8.36
C THR A 512 -1.70 23.06 8.56
N GLN A 513 -1.60 21.74 8.68
CA GLN A 513 -2.48 20.82 9.43
C GLN A 513 -4.02 21.04 9.39
N TRP A 514 -4.71 20.04 8.85
CA TRP A 514 -6.12 19.80 9.16
C TRP A 514 -6.30 19.55 10.67
N GLN A 515 -6.73 20.57 11.40
CA GLN A 515 -7.37 20.41 12.71
C GLN A 515 -8.88 20.30 12.50
N LEU A 516 -9.45 19.19 12.97
CA LEU A 516 -10.90 19.02 13.07
C LEU A 516 -11.47 20.08 14.03
N PRO A 517 -12.65 20.66 13.73
CA PRO A 517 -13.33 21.54 14.67
C PRO A 517 -13.70 20.75 15.94
N PRO A 518 -13.61 21.35 17.15
CA PRO A 518 -14.04 20.70 18.37
C PRO A 518 -15.54 20.39 18.30
N LEU A 519 -15.90 19.13 18.49
CA LEU A 519 -17.28 18.71 18.65
C LEU A 519 -17.85 19.32 19.94
N PRO A 520 -19.08 19.87 19.93
CA PRO A 520 -19.73 20.31 21.15
C PRO A 520 -20.19 19.08 21.94
N PHE A 521 -19.48 18.73 23.01
CA PHE A 521 -19.99 17.79 23.99
C PHE A 521 -21.07 18.49 24.82
N PRO A 522 -22.28 17.92 24.98
CA PRO A 522 -23.23 18.41 25.97
C PRO A 522 -22.59 18.26 27.36
N GLN A 523 -22.69 19.31 28.17
CA GLN A 523 -22.24 19.30 29.57
C GLN A 523 -23.03 18.24 30.34
N ILE A 524 -22.42 17.08 30.54
CA ILE A 524 -22.91 16.06 31.47
C ILE A 524 -22.72 16.62 32.89
N PRO A 525 -23.74 16.57 33.77
CA PRO A 525 -23.65 17.13 35.11
C PRO A 525 -22.54 16.43 35.91
N ARG A 526 -21.64 17.22 36.47
CA ARG A 526 -20.61 16.77 37.42
C ARG A 526 -21.30 16.09 38.62
N LYS A 527 -21.12 14.78 38.73
CA LYS A 527 -21.31 14.02 39.98
C LYS A 527 -19.95 13.79 40.65
N PRO A 528 -19.93 13.61 41.98
CA PRO A 528 -18.79 13.95 42.82
C PRO A 528 -17.60 13.00 42.65
N ILE A 529 -16.43 13.58 42.91
CA ILE A 529 -15.11 12.96 42.95
C ILE A 529 -15.10 11.91 44.07
N SER A 530 -15.12 10.64 43.69
CA SER A 530 -14.60 9.53 44.51
C SER A 530 -14.34 8.32 43.61
N SER A 531 -13.35 8.42 42.72
CA SER A 531 -12.65 7.22 42.23
C SER A 531 -11.26 7.25 42.84
N VAL A 532 -11.05 6.38 43.81
CA VAL A 532 -9.76 6.16 44.47
C VAL A 532 -8.81 5.60 43.41
N TYR A 533 -7.81 6.40 43.03
CA TYR A 533 -6.64 5.92 42.32
C TYR A 533 -5.78 5.13 43.32
N THR A 534 -5.77 3.80 43.25
CA THR A 534 -4.68 2.98 43.78
C THR A 534 -3.70 2.67 42.66
N SER A 535 -3.00 3.70 42.19
CA SER A 535 -1.69 3.54 41.58
C SER A 535 -0.65 3.97 42.61
N ALA A 536 -0.28 3.06 43.50
CA ALA A 536 0.92 3.25 44.32
C ALA A 536 2.13 3.10 43.39
N SER A 537 2.63 4.21 42.87
CA SER A 537 3.96 4.29 42.30
C SER A 537 4.96 4.30 43.45
N GLU A 538 5.49 3.15 43.81
CA GLU A 538 6.68 3.07 44.65
C GLU A 538 7.88 3.45 43.76
N ILE A 539 8.22 4.73 43.74
CA ILE A 539 9.47 5.22 43.17
C ILE A 539 10.54 4.93 44.24
N GLU A 540 11.21 3.79 44.15
CA GLU A 540 12.50 3.61 44.81
C GLU A 540 13.50 4.54 44.14
N THR A 541 13.62 5.76 44.67
CA THR A 541 14.74 6.65 44.35
C THR A 541 16.01 6.05 44.93
N TRP A 542 16.88 5.55 44.06
CA TRP A 542 18.26 5.21 44.41
C TRP A 542 19.02 6.51 44.71
N SER A 543 19.25 6.77 46.01
CA SER A 543 20.20 7.77 46.47
C SER A 543 21.62 7.27 46.21
N THR A 544 22.30 7.86 45.24
CA THR A 544 23.75 7.74 45.11
C THR A 544 24.40 8.36 46.35
N GLY A 545 25.11 7.55 47.13
CA GLY A 545 25.80 7.99 48.33
C GLY A 545 26.84 9.06 48.02
N ASP A 546 26.71 10.19 48.71
CA ASP A 546 27.69 11.26 48.78
C ASP A 546 29.00 10.76 49.39
N GLU A 547 30.10 11.21 48.78
CA GLU A 547 31.46 11.09 49.27
C GLU A 547 31.59 11.77 50.64
N GLY A 548 31.68 10.95 51.69
CA GLY A 548 32.00 11.39 53.04
C GLY A 548 33.50 11.60 53.21
N GLU A 549 33.85 12.85 53.50
CA GLU A 549 35.18 13.36 53.78
C GLU A 549 35.99 12.55 54.81
N ARG A 550 37.30 12.51 54.55
CA ARG A 550 38.36 12.18 55.50
C ARG A 550 38.22 12.99 56.79
N LEU A 551 38.29 12.32 57.95
CA LEU A 551 38.98 12.85 59.10
C LEU A 551 39.51 11.73 60.01
N VAL A 552 40.71 12.00 60.51
CA VAL A 552 41.69 11.13 61.18
C VAL A 552 41.35 10.95 62.66
N SER A 553 41.52 9.72 63.21
CA SER A 553 42.14 9.56 64.54
C SER A 553 42.65 8.13 64.81
N ARG A 554 43.93 8.10 65.24
CA ARG A 554 44.77 7.03 65.80
C ARG A 554 44.11 6.04 66.78
N ALA A 555 44.50 4.76 66.64
CA ALA A 555 45.19 3.83 67.59
C ALA A 555 44.86 3.89 69.10
N PRO A 556 44.91 2.77 69.87
CA PRO A 556 45.87 1.66 69.79
C PRO A 556 45.43 0.43 68.98
#